data_AF-A0A6A5AAL5-F1
#
_entry.id   AF-A0A6A5AAL5-F1
#
_cell.length_a   1.000
_cell.length_b   1.000
_cell.length_c   1.000
_cell.angle_alpha   90.00
_cell.angle_beta   90.00
_cell.angle_gamma   90.00
#
_symmetry.space_group_name_H-M   'P 1'
#
loop_
_entity.id
_entity.type
_entity.pdbx_description
1 polymer ?
#
loop_
_entity_poly.entity_id
_entity_poly.type
_entity_poly.pdbx_seq_one_letter_code
_entity_poly.pdbx_strand_id
1 'polypeptide(L)'
;MAPAVAYALMKDTLHELSRQHINAKVRPGCPLHIVGTSGMRELPEARQSDIYDAIYASYQADESVDKLPLDRYNLRTLPEDEESYLLTVAANFLDKRIGKDMEPSALQLYGIVDLVREKLDPSSVRLVMDVEQRWRHNVRKKAYRPTPLTQSEFLVHTFANTGTTAIRHQVRTPTSYNLLGTDKMNGTVDETLSALNRTYNPCMFDDGFTTADDSAAPSKPDGRECMALIQSIVDTANSNCTNDMHCVLLSHAQPRPSGPFYALNELYQAASFAHSTLSSSSVRFDFPTPSRYEMEQ
;
A
#
# COMPACT_ATOMS: atom_id res chain seq x y z
N MET A 1 -24.76 4.11 6.89
CA MET A 1 -25.72 3.61 5.88
C MET A 1 -26.77 2.76 6.58
N ALA A 2 -28.05 2.86 6.21
CA ALA A 2 -29.07 1.95 6.73
C ALA A 2 -28.92 0.57 6.04
N PRO A 3 -28.87 -0.55 6.78
CA PRO A 3 -28.69 -1.89 6.21
C PRO A 3 -29.65 -2.22 5.05
N ALA A 4 -30.90 -1.80 5.17
CA ALA A 4 -31.95 -2.01 4.18
C ALA A 4 -31.68 -1.36 2.81
N VAL A 5 -30.81 -0.36 2.73
CA VAL A 5 -30.50 0.37 1.50
C VAL A 5 -29.30 -0.23 0.75
N ALA A 6 -28.48 -1.05 1.43
CA ALA A 6 -27.23 -1.56 0.88
C ALA A 6 -27.41 -2.33 -0.44
N TYR A 7 -28.41 -3.22 -0.50
CA TYR A 7 -28.74 -3.96 -1.72
C TYR A 7 -29.19 -3.05 -2.86
N ALA A 8 -30.04 -2.07 -2.57
CA ALA A 8 -30.58 -1.16 -3.58
C ALA A 8 -29.48 -0.39 -4.31
N LEU A 9 -28.37 -0.07 -3.63
CA LEU A 9 -27.22 0.61 -4.23
C LEU A 9 -26.42 -0.27 -5.22
N MET A 10 -26.54 -1.59 -5.13
CA MET A 10 -25.79 -2.55 -5.97
C MET A 10 -26.67 -3.22 -7.03
N LYS A 11 -28.00 -3.09 -6.91
CA LYS A 11 -28.98 -3.83 -7.71
C LYS A 11 -28.74 -3.69 -9.21
N ASP A 12 -28.58 -2.47 -9.69
CA ASP A 12 -28.40 -2.20 -11.12
C ASP A 12 -27.11 -2.83 -11.66
N THR A 13 -26.02 -2.75 -10.89
CA THR A 13 -24.73 -3.39 -11.24
C THR A 13 -24.84 -4.92 -11.26
N LEU A 14 -25.53 -5.52 -10.29
CA LEU A 14 -25.74 -6.98 -10.25
C LEU A 14 -26.62 -7.47 -11.41
N HIS A 15 -27.60 -6.65 -11.80
CA HIS A 15 -28.45 -6.92 -12.95
C HIS A 15 -27.67 -6.88 -14.26
N GLU A 16 -26.86 -5.83 -14.44
CA GLU A 16 -25.98 -5.67 -15.60
C GLU A 16 -24.98 -6.84 -15.69
N LEU A 17 -24.27 -7.15 -14.59
CA LEU A 17 -23.31 -8.25 -14.51
C LEU A 17 -23.94 -9.58 -14.94
N SER A 18 -25.09 -9.93 -14.35
CA SER A 18 -25.73 -11.23 -14.57
C SER A 18 -26.31 -11.39 -15.97
N ARG A 19 -26.89 -10.32 -16.56
CA ARG A 19 -27.55 -10.39 -17.86
C ARG A 19 -26.63 -10.12 -19.04
N GLN A 20 -25.73 -9.16 -18.91
CA GLN A 20 -24.94 -8.68 -20.05
C GLN A 20 -23.56 -9.34 -20.14
N HIS A 21 -22.96 -9.67 -18.99
CA HIS A 21 -21.56 -10.10 -18.96
C HIS A 21 -21.37 -11.59 -18.66
N ILE A 22 -22.38 -12.28 -18.13
CA ILE A 22 -22.29 -13.70 -17.79
C ILE A 22 -23.24 -14.51 -18.68
N ASN A 23 -22.67 -15.48 -19.40
CA ASN A 23 -23.45 -16.39 -20.23
C ASN A 23 -24.41 -17.22 -19.36
N ALA A 24 -25.69 -17.24 -19.74
CA ALA A 24 -26.75 -17.95 -19.03
C ALA A 24 -26.42 -19.44 -18.76
N LYS A 25 -25.62 -20.09 -19.62
CA LYS A 25 -25.24 -21.50 -19.45
C LYS A 25 -24.25 -21.73 -18.30
N VAL A 26 -23.38 -20.76 -18.01
CA VAL A 26 -22.36 -20.90 -16.94
C VAL A 26 -22.81 -20.26 -15.63
N ARG A 27 -23.81 -19.36 -15.69
CA ARG A 27 -24.35 -18.64 -14.53
C ARG A 27 -24.61 -19.50 -13.28
N PRO A 28 -25.19 -20.72 -13.38
CA PRO A 28 -25.43 -21.56 -12.20
C PRO A 28 -24.15 -22.05 -11.50
N GLY A 29 -23.00 -22.01 -12.16
CA GLY A 29 -21.69 -22.39 -11.61
C GLY A 29 -20.77 -21.20 -11.30
N CYS A 30 -21.27 -19.96 -11.41
CA CYS A 30 -20.48 -18.75 -11.17
C CYS A 30 -20.82 -18.15 -9.81
N PRO A 31 -20.05 -18.43 -8.74
CA PRO A 31 -20.34 -17.89 -7.42
C PRO A 31 -20.17 -16.37 -7.40
N LEU A 32 -21.11 -15.68 -6.75
CA LEU A 32 -21.04 -14.27 -6.45
C LEU A 32 -20.36 -14.06 -5.10
N HIS A 33 -19.33 -13.21 -5.09
CA HIS A 33 -18.66 -12.75 -3.87
C HIS A 33 -18.90 -11.25 -3.72
N ILE A 34 -19.36 -10.84 -2.53
CA ILE A 34 -19.53 -9.43 -2.16
C ILE A 34 -18.70 -9.19 -0.92
N VAL A 35 -17.61 -8.45 -1.09
CA VAL A 35 -16.62 -8.23 -0.04
C VAL A 35 -16.55 -6.77 0.39
N GLY A 36 -16.56 -6.54 1.70
CA GLY A 36 -16.29 -5.23 2.29
C GLY A 36 -14.79 -5.03 2.55
N THR A 37 -14.29 -3.81 2.38
CA THR A 37 -12.89 -3.44 2.68
C THR A 37 -12.84 -2.44 3.84
N SER A 38 -11.92 -1.47 3.83
CA SER A 38 -11.66 -0.53 4.94
C SER A 38 -12.92 0.11 5.51
N GLY A 39 -13.79 0.68 4.65
CA GLY A 39 -15.01 1.33 5.12
C GLY A 39 -16.02 0.40 5.81
N MET A 40 -15.99 -0.92 5.55
CA MET A 40 -16.79 -1.88 6.31
C MET A 40 -16.13 -2.27 7.62
N ARG A 41 -14.79 -2.31 7.68
CA ARG A 41 -14.01 -2.59 8.91
C ARG A 41 -14.22 -1.52 9.99
N GLU A 42 -14.51 -0.28 9.59
CA GLU A 42 -14.83 0.83 10.50
C GLU A 42 -16.15 0.63 11.27
N LEU A 43 -17.05 -0.24 10.78
CA LEU A 43 -18.33 -0.48 11.41
C LEU A 43 -18.22 -1.55 12.50
N PRO A 44 -19.02 -1.47 13.60
CA PRO A 44 -19.12 -2.57 14.56
C PRO A 44 -19.55 -3.88 13.88
N GLU A 45 -19.02 -5.02 14.32
CA GLU A 45 -19.30 -6.34 13.70
C GLU A 45 -20.80 -6.63 13.56
N ALA A 46 -21.61 -6.28 14.59
CA ALA A 46 -23.06 -6.43 14.53
C ALA A 46 -23.68 -5.63 13.37
N ARG A 47 -23.18 -4.42 13.11
CA ARG A 47 -23.63 -3.60 11.98
C ARG A 47 -23.18 -4.15 10.65
N GLN A 48 -21.98 -4.73 10.57
CA GLN A 48 -21.51 -5.41 9.37
C GLN A 48 -22.44 -6.60 9.06
N SER A 49 -22.75 -7.43 10.06
CA SER A 49 -23.68 -8.56 9.93
C SER A 49 -25.06 -8.11 9.47
N ASP A 50 -25.65 -7.09 10.10
CA ASP A 50 -26.95 -6.54 9.70
C ASP A 50 -26.98 -6.15 8.22
N ILE A 51 -25.91 -5.53 7.73
CA ILE A 51 -25.77 -5.13 6.32
C ILE A 51 -25.70 -6.36 5.41
N TYR A 52 -24.86 -7.34 5.72
CA TYR A 52 -24.73 -8.56 4.93
C TYR A 52 -26.00 -9.41 4.92
N ASP A 53 -26.68 -9.52 6.05
CA ASP A 53 -27.97 -10.20 6.16
C ASP A 53 -29.05 -9.51 5.32
N ALA A 54 -29.12 -8.17 5.38
CA ALA A 54 -30.03 -7.39 4.56
C ALA A 54 -29.73 -7.54 3.06
N ILE A 55 -28.45 -7.56 2.65
CA ILE A 55 -28.05 -7.80 1.27
C ILE A 55 -28.49 -9.19 0.82
N TYR A 56 -28.18 -10.22 1.62
CA TYR A 56 -28.53 -11.61 1.30
C TYR A 56 -30.04 -11.78 1.14
N ALA A 57 -30.82 -11.37 2.14
CA ALA A 57 -32.27 -11.52 2.12
C ALA A 57 -32.90 -10.77 0.93
N SER A 58 -32.45 -9.54 0.67
CA SER A 58 -32.97 -8.72 -0.42
C SER A 58 -32.62 -9.30 -1.79
N TYR A 59 -31.38 -9.77 -1.98
CA TYR A 59 -30.96 -10.44 -3.21
C TYR A 59 -31.73 -11.73 -3.46
N GLN A 60 -31.97 -12.54 -2.42
CA GLN A 60 -32.74 -13.77 -2.53
C GLN A 60 -34.23 -13.50 -2.83
N ALA A 61 -34.79 -12.39 -2.36
CA ALA A 61 -36.17 -12.00 -2.65
C ALA A 61 -36.36 -11.33 -4.01
N ASP A 62 -35.30 -10.81 -4.64
CA ASP A 62 -35.42 -10.05 -5.89
C ASP A 62 -35.54 -10.96 -7.13
N GLU A 63 -36.75 -11.11 -7.66
CA GLU A 63 -37.01 -11.89 -8.88
C GLU A 63 -36.60 -11.18 -10.17
N SER A 64 -36.29 -9.88 -10.11
CA SER A 64 -35.94 -9.09 -11.31
C SER A 64 -34.49 -9.30 -11.77
N VAL A 65 -33.64 -9.88 -10.91
CA VAL A 65 -32.23 -10.15 -11.18
C VAL A 65 -32.03 -11.62 -11.55
N ASP A 66 -31.28 -11.85 -12.62
CA ASP A 66 -30.86 -13.18 -13.04
C ASP A 66 -29.78 -13.70 -12.05
N LYS A 67 -30.20 -14.36 -10.97
CA LYS A 67 -29.31 -14.64 -9.82
C LYS A 67 -28.09 -15.48 -10.18
N LEU A 68 -26.95 -15.06 -9.64
CA LEU A 68 -25.75 -15.86 -9.45
C LEU A 68 -25.84 -16.56 -8.09
N PRO A 69 -25.30 -17.78 -7.94
CA PRO A 69 -25.17 -18.43 -6.63
C PRO A 69 -24.47 -17.51 -5.62
N LEU A 70 -25.19 -17.10 -4.58
CA LEU A 70 -24.65 -16.30 -3.48
C LEU A 70 -24.86 -17.08 -2.19
N ASP A 71 -23.76 -17.54 -1.60
CA ASP A 71 -23.75 -18.16 -0.29
C ASP A 71 -23.44 -17.11 0.80
N ARG A 72 -23.91 -17.37 2.03
CA ARG A 72 -23.66 -16.45 3.15
C ARG A 72 -22.17 -16.23 3.44
N TYR A 73 -21.33 -17.25 3.26
CA TYR A 73 -19.89 -17.11 3.48
C TYR A 73 -19.20 -16.22 2.43
N ASN A 74 -19.85 -15.96 1.30
CA ASN A 74 -19.36 -15.06 0.24
C ASN A 74 -19.71 -13.58 0.48
N LEU A 75 -20.43 -13.28 1.57
CA LEU A 75 -20.72 -11.95 2.08
C LEU A 75 -19.89 -11.72 3.33
N ARG A 76 -18.76 -11.03 3.19
CA ARG A 76 -17.84 -10.84 4.32
C ARG A 76 -16.99 -9.60 4.17
N THR A 77 -16.52 -9.10 5.30
CA THR A 77 -15.48 -8.07 5.32
C THR A 77 -14.13 -8.77 5.20
N LEU A 78 -13.29 -8.31 4.27
CA LEU A 78 -11.91 -8.77 4.18
C LEU A 78 -11.09 -8.17 5.33
N PRO A 79 -10.38 -8.99 6.12
CA PRO A 79 -9.29 -8.50 6.95
C PRO A 79 -8.24 -7.79 6.09
N GLU A 80 -7.58 -6.79 6.67
CA GLU A 80 -6.55 -6.01 5.96
C GLU A 80 -5.42 -6.90 5.42
N ASP A 81 -4.98 -7.87 6.21
CA ASP A 81 -3.90 -8.77 5.82
C ASP A 81 -4.30 -9.65 4.63
N GLU A 82 -5.56 -10.08 4.58
CA GLU A 82 -6.08 -10.89 3.48
C GLU A 82 -6.25 -10.07 2.20
N GLU A 83 -6.75 -8.83 2.31
CA GLU A 83 -6.83 -7.88 1.20
C GLU A 83 -5.46 -7.66 0.55
N SER A 84 -4.44 -7.48 1.39
CA SER A 84 -3.04 -7.26 0.97
C SER A 84 -2.41 -8.49 0.32
N TYR A 85 -2.70 -9.67 0.87
CA TYR A 85 -2.32 -10.95 0.28
C TYR A 85 -2.96 -11.15 -1.10
N LEU A 86 -4.28 -10.92 -1.23
CA LEU A 86 -5.01 -11.04 -2.49
C LEU A 86 -4.47 -10.08 -3.56
N LEU A 87 -4.11 -8.86 -3.18
CA LEU A 87 -3.47 -7.90 -4.07
C LEU A 87 -2.11 -8.42 -4.58
N THR A 88 -1.29 -8.95 -3.67
CA THR A 88 0.03 -9.53 -3.99
C THR A 88 -0.09 -10.70 -4.95
N VAL A 89 -1.04 -11.58 -4.68
CA VAL A 89 -1.37 -12.70 -5.56
C VAL A 89 -1.83 -12.20 -6.93
N ALA A 90 -2.78 -11.26 -6.98
CA ALA A 90 -3.35 -10.79 -8.23
C ALA A 90 -2.28 -10.16 -9.14
N ALA A 91 -1.41 -9.31 -8.58
CA ALA A 91 -0.31 -8.69 -9.33
C ALA A 91 0.65 -9.75 -9.89
N ASN A 92 1.08 -10.70 -9.06
CA ASN A 92 2.00 -11.75 -9.47
C ASN A 92 1.35 -12.76 -10.44
N PHE A 93 0.05 -13.00 -10.34
CA PHE A 93 -0.69 -13.84 -11.29
C PHE A 93 -0.76 -13.18 -12.67
N LEU A 94 -1.05 -11.87 -12.72
CA LEU A 94 -1.05 -11.11 -13.97
C LEU A 94 0.32 -11.09 -14.65
N ASP A 95 1.38 -11.04 -13.85
CA ASP A 95 2.78 -11.13 -14.30
C ASP A 95 3.26 -12.57 -14.55
N LYS A 96 2.36 -13.57 -14.51
CA LYS A 96 2.65 -14.99 -14.77
C LYS A 96 3.67 -15.62 -13.82
N ARG A 97 3.85 -15.03 -12.63
CA ARG A 97 4.70 -15.54 -11.55
C ARG A 97 3.98 -16.53 -10.64
N ILE A 98 2.66 -16.61 -10.74
CA ILE A 98 1.82 -17.62 -10.08
C ILE A 98 1.22 -18.51 -11.16
N GLY A 99 1.28 -19.82 -10.94
CA GLY A 99 0.71 -20.82 -11.82
C GLY A 99 -0.81 -20.87 -11.78
N LYS A 100 -1.38 -21.83 -12.50
CA LYS A 100 -2.80 -22.13 -12.38
C LYS A 100 -3.10 -22.57 -10.94
N ASP A 101 -4.34 -22.33 -10.48
CA ASP A 101 -4.83 -22.82 -9.18
C ASP A 101 -3.96 -22.34 -8.00
N MET A 102 -3.35 -21.16 -8.12
CA MET A 102 -2.50 -20.52 -7.11
C MET A 102 -1.20 -21.26 -6.79
N GLU A 103 -0.74 -22.14 -7.69
CA GLU A 103 0.49 -22.88 -7.47
C GLU A 103 1.74 -21.96 -7.57
N PRO A 104 2.74 -22.15 -6.69
CA PRO A 104 3.99 -21.41 -6.79
C PRO A 104 4.71 -21.77 -8.10
N SER A 105 5.20 -20.76 -8.83
CA SER A 105 5.99 -20.99 -10.04
C SER A 105 7.49 -21.19 -9.73
N ALA A 106 8.31 -21.29 -10.76
CA ALA A 106 9.77 -21.23 -10.65
C ALA A 106 10.30 -19.77 -10.53
N LEU A 107 9.44 -18.77 -10.73
CA LEU A 107 9.80 -17.37 -10.71
C LEU A 107 9.66 -16.80 -9.30
N GLN A 108 10.58 -15.91 -8.95
CA GLN A 108 10.47 -15.14 -7.72
C GLN A 108 9.20 -14.28 -7.75
N LEU A 109 8.41 -14.36 -6.68
CA LEU A 109 7.29 -13.45 -6.46
C LEU A 109 7.82 -12.07 -6.11
N TYR A 110 7.18 -11.06 -6.67
CA TYR A 110 7.45 -9.66 -6.36
C TYR A 110 6.64 -9.28 -5.12
N GLY A 111 7.29 -8.59 -4.19
CA GLY A 111 6.59 -8.01 -3.04
C GLY A 111 5.75 -6.81 -3.45
N ILE A 112 5.00 -6.25 -2.51
CA ILE A 112 4.28 -4.99 -2.68
C ILE A 112 4.77 -3.99 -1.66
N VAL A 113 5.06 -2.77 -2.12
CA VAL A 113 5.13 -1.58 -1.27
C VAL A 113 4.04 -0.63 -1.72
N ASP A 114 3.10 -0.35 -0.84
CA ASP A 114 1.96 0.51 -1.11
C ASP A 114 1.93 1.69 -0.14
N LEU A 115 1.98 2.91 -0.70
CA LEU A 115 1.71 4.13 0.05
C LEU A 115 0.20 4.38 0.01
N VAL A 116 -0.51 3.84 1.00
CA VAL A 116 -1.97 3.90 1.08
C VAL A 116 -2.39 5.28 1.56
N ARG A 117 -3.24 5.92 0.76
CA ARG A 117 -3.94 7.14 1.15
C ARG A 117 -5.37 6.78 1.51
N GLU A 118 -5.64 6.61 2.80
CA GLU A 118 -7.02 6.54 3.27
C GLU A 118 -7.57 7.96 3.44
N LYS A 119 -8.87 8.15 3.12
CA LYS A 119 -9.51 9.46 3.17
C LYS A 119 -9.73 9.96 4.61
N LEU A 120 -9.78 9.05 5.59
CA LEU A 120 -10.10 9.35 6.98
C LEU A 120 -8.97 9.02 7.96
N ASP A 121 -8.01 8.19 7.57
CA ASP A 121 -6.86 7.82 8.42
C ASP A 121 -5.54 8.41 7.93
N PRO A 122 -4.59 8.65 8.85
CA PRO A 122 -3.26 9.10 8.49
C PRO A 122 -2.61 8.07 7.56
N SER A 123 -2.23 8.53 6.36
CA SER A 123 -1.60 7.72 5.32
C SER A 123 -0.61 6.72 5.89
N SER A 124 -0.67 5.47 5.43
CA SER A 124 0.16 4.37 5.91
C SER A 124 1.07 3.85 4.80
N VAL A 125 2.15 3.20 5.19
CA VAL A 125 2.95 2.37 4.27
C VAL A 125 2.55 0.93 4.52
N ARG A 126 2.24 0.18 3.47
CA ARG A 126 1.98 -1.25 3.54
C ARG A 126 3.08 -1.99 2.80
N LEU A 127 3.56 -3.06 3.43
CA LEU A 127 4.57 -3.96 2.89
C LEU A 127 4.00 -5.38 2.84
N VAL A 128 4.15 -6.02 1.69
CA VAL A 128 3.91 -7.46 1.54
C VAL A 128 5.10 -8.13 0.88
N MET A 129 5.59 -9.23 1.44
CA MET A 129 6.67 -10.00 0.82
C MET A 129 6.59 -11.50 1.12
N ASP A 130 6.95 -12.32 0.13
CA ASP A 130 7.12 -13.77 0.27
C ASP A 130 8.36 -14.06 1.14
N VAL A 131 8.13 -14.55 2.36
CA VAL A 131 9.20 -14.88 3.32
C VAL A 131 9.70 -16.31 3.17
N GLU A 132 8.85 -17.22 2.68
CA GLU A 132 9.18 -18.64 2.50
C GLU A 132 10.01 -18.89 1.22
N GLN A 133 9.95 -17.97 0.25
CA GLN A 133 10.71 -18.00 -1.00
C GLN A 133 10.54 -19.34 -1.74
N ARG A 134 9.31 -19.87 -1.78
CA ARG A 134 9.03 -21.24 -2.27
C ARG A 134 9.46 -21.48 -3.71
N TRP A 135 9.50 -20.42 -4.52
CA TRP A 135 10.06 -20.46 -5.87
C TRP A 135 11.47 -21.07 -5.92
N ARG A 136 12.31 -20.84 -4.90
CA ARG A 136 13.68 -21.41 -4.80
C ARG A 136 13.67 -22.94 -4.72
N HIS A 137 12.64 -23.52 -4.11
CA HIS A 137 12.50 -24.98 -3.97
C HIS A 137 12.08 -25.61 -5.31
N ASN A 138 11.19 -24.94 -6.03
CA ASN A 138 10.74 -25.34 -7.37
C ASN A 138 11.86 -25.25 -8.42
N VAL A 139 12.63 -24.16 -8.44
CA VAL A 139 13.81 -24.02 -9.33
C VAL A 139 14.80 -25.16 -9.10
N ARG A 140 14.97 -25.57 -7.84
CA ARG A 140 15.90 -26.64 -7.46
C ARG A 140 15.34 -28.05 -7.68
N LYS A 141 14.13 -28.19 -8.27
CA LYS A 141 13.41 -29.46 -8.49
C LYS A 141 13.36 -30.35 -7.24
N LYS A 142 13.39 -29.76 -6.05
CA LYS A 142 13.16 -30.51 -4.81
C LYS A 142 11.66 -30.80 -4.75
N ALA A 143 11.29 -32.05 -4.48
CA ALA A 143 9.94 -32.59 -4.53
C ALA A 143 8.96 -31.95 -3.52
N TYR A 144 8.76 -30.64 -3.61
CA TYR A 144 7.73 -29.93 -2.88
C TYR A 144 6.41 -30.24 -3.58
N ARG A 145 5.43 -30.75 -2.83
CA ARG A 145 4.07 -30.86 -3.37
C ARG A 145 3.59 -29.44 -3.63
N PRO A 146 3.16 -29.07 -4.85
CA PRO A 146 2.63 -27.74 -5.11
C PRO A 146 1.34 -27.60 -4.32
N THR A 147 1.44 -27.01 -3.14
CA THR A 147 0.29 -26.53 -2.38
C THR A 147 0.01 -25.11 -2.85
N PRO A 148 -1.26 -24.72 -3.02
CA PRO A 148 -1.63 -23.34 -3.29
C PRO A 148 -0.94 -22.39 -2.32
N LEU A 149 -0.53 -21.23 -2.83
CA LEU A 149 -0.03 -20.15 -1.98
C LEU A 149 -1.08 -19.81 -0.93
N THR A 150 -0.62 -19.56 0.30
CA THR A 150 -1.48 -19.18 1.43
C THR A 150 -0.98 -17.90 2.07
N GLN A 151 -1.90 -17.16 2.72
CA GLN A 151 -1.58 -15.89 3.37
C GLN A 151 -0.43 -16.01 4.40
N SER A 152 -0.33 -17.12 5.12
CA SER A 152 0.72 -17.34 6.14
C SER A 152 2.15 -17.39 5.58
N GLU A 153 2.29 -17.49 4.26
CA GLU A 153 3.60 -17.52 3.58
C GLU A 153 4.14 -16.11 3.28
N PHE A 154 3.31 -15.09 3.52
CA PHE A 154 3.64 -13.69 3.29
C PHE A 154 3.80 -12.98 4.63
N LEU A 155 4.85 -12.18 4.76
CA LEU A 155 4.83 -11.09 5.72
C LEU A 155 3.88 -10.03 5.16
N VAL A 156 2.87 -9.68 5.91
CA VAL A 156 2.02 -8.51 5.67
C VAL A 156 2.17 -7.57 6.85
N HIS A 157 2.49 -6.31 6.58
CA HIS A 157 2.58 -5.30 7.63
C HIS A 157 2.15 -3.93 7.13
N THR A 158 1.38 -3.24 7.96
CA THR A 158 0.97 -1.84 7.73
C THR A 158 1.60 -0.95 8.79
N PHE A 159 2.48 -0.05 8.34
CA PHE A 159 3.07 1.00 9.13
C PHE A 159 2.11 2.19 9.16
N ALA A 160 1.29 2.25 10.21
CA ALA A 160 0.41 3.39 10.44
C ALA A 160 1.22 4.68 10.68
N ASN A 161 0.68 5.83 10.28
CA ASN A 161 1.32 7.15 10.48
C ASN A 161 2.70 7.34 9.81
N THR A 162 3.07 6.54 8.81
CA THR A 162 4.35 6.70 8.08
C THR A 162 4.20 7.02 6.60
N GLY A 163 2.98 7.19 6.11
CA GLY A 163 2.72 7.55 4.72
C GLY A 163 2.93 9.05 4.44
N THR A 164 2.65 9.45 3.21
CA THR A 164 2.95 10.79 2.67
C THR A 164 2.39 11.94 3.50
N THR A 165 1.15 11.86 4.00
CA THR A 165 0.52 12.92 4.80
C THR A 165 1.21 13.07 6.16
N ALA A 166 1.53 11.95 6.81
CA ALA A 166 2.18 11.95 8.11
C ALA A 166 3.61 12.50 8.03
N ILE A 167 4.39 12.06 7.04
CA ILE A 167 5.73 12.59 6.79
C ILE A 167 5.67 14.07 6.40
N ARG A 168 4.70 14.48 5.56
CA ARG A 168 4.50 15.90 5.21
C ARG A 168 4.21 16.75 6.45
N HIS A 169 3.39 16.28 7.38
CA HIS A 169 3.13 16.99 8.64
C HIS A 169 4.41 17.14 9.46
N GLN A 170 5.19 16.07 9.62
CA GLN A 170 6.46 16.10 10.35
C GLN A 170 7.52 16.97 9.67
N VAL A 171 7.56 17.01 8.34
CA VAL A 171 8.46 17.91 7.60
C VAL A 171 8.05 19.38 7.74
N ARG A 172 6.76 19.67 7.98
CA ARG A 172 6.25 21.03 8.16
C ARG A 172 6.46 21.57 9.57
N THR A 173 6.53 20.72 10.59
CA THR A 173 6.67 21.17 11.98
C THR A 173 8.03 21.85 12.23
N PRO A 174 8.06 23.08 12.79
CA PRO A 174 9.29 23.83 13.05
C PRO A 174 10.36 23.09 13.86
N THR A 175 9.95 22.20 14.75
CA THR A 175 10.85 21.41 15.61
C THR A 175 11.72 20.42 14.84
N SER A 176 11.29 19.98 13.66
CA SER A 176 11.99 18.98 12.86
C SER A 176 13.27 19.51 12.23
N TYR A 177 13.39 20.84 12.07
CA TYR A 177 14.59 21.46 11.48
C TYR A 177 15.80 21.47 12.43
N ASN A 178 15.60 21.20 13.72
CA ASN A 178 16.67 21.05 14.71
C ASN A 178 17.41 19.70 14.60
N LEU A 179 16.83 18.70 13.91
CA LEU A 179 17.38 17.35 13.78
C LEU A 179 18.57 17.26 12.80
N LEU A 180 18.74 18.24 11.92
CA LEU A 180 19.88 18.32 10.98
C LEU A 180 21.16 18.90 11.62
N GLY A 181 21.13 19.20 12.92
CA GLY A 181 22.14 20.04 13.59
C GLY A 181 23.23 19.34 14.41
N THR A 182 23.21 18.01 14.58
CA THR A 182 23.99 17.39 15.68
C THR A 182 25.28 16.65 15.32
N ASP A 183 25.75 16.63 14.07
CA ASP A 183 26.96 15.86 13.71
C ASP A 183 28.29 16.63 13.77
N LYS A 184 28.30 17.89 14.23
CA LYS A 184 29.55 18.63 14.46
C LYS A 184 29.44 19.61 15.62
N MET A 185 29.56 19.15 16.86
CA MET A 185 30.07 20.01 17.95
C MET A 185 30.53 19.17 19.16
N ASN A 186 31.79 18.72 19.11
CA ASN A 186 32.57 18.56 20.33
C ASN A 186 32.97 19.97 20.79
N GLY A 187 32.20 20.56 21.71
CA GLY A 187 32.52 21.87 22.27
C GLY A 187 31.38 22.43 23.09
N THR A 188 31.59 22.50 24.40
CA THR A 188 31.00 23.42 25.38
C THR A 188 29.57 23.93 25.12
N VAL A 189 28.66 23.43 25.95
CA VAL A 189 27.32 23.95 26.20
C VAL A 189 27.41 25.44 26.62
N ASP A 190 27.31 26.37 25.67
CA ASP A 190 26.76 27.71 25.89
C ASP A 190 26.51 28.46 24.57
N GLU A 191 25.39 29.18 24.51
CA GLU A 191 25.12 30.32 23.61
C GLU A 191 25.17 30.13 22.07
N THR A 192 24.78 28.97 21.54
CA THR A 192 24.41 28.83 20.10
C THR A 192 23.04 28.19 19.86
N LEU A 193 22.16 28.21 20.86
CA LEU A 193 20.74 27.83 20.71
C LEU A 193 19.92 28.79 19.82
N SER A 194 20.53 29.87 19.31
CA SER A 194 19.89 30.89 18.47
C SER A 194 20.28 30.82 16.98
N ALA A 195 21.20 29.93 16.57
CA ALA A 195 21.74 29.88 15.20
C ALA A 195 21.21 28.73 14.32
N LEU A 196 20.34 27.86 14.82
CA LEU A 196 19.68 26.80 14.05
C LEU A 196 18.15 26.95 14.00
N ASN A 197 17.67 28.19 14.16
CA ASN A 197 16.33 28.59 13.74
C ASN A 197 16.28 28.56 12.20
N ARG A 198 16.27 27.38 11.59
CA ARG A 198 16.02 27.22 10.15
C ARG A 198 14.57 27.66 9.91
N THR A 199 14.38 28.94 9.66
CA THR A 199 13.16 29.57 9.11
C THR A 199 12.90 29.14 7.66
N TYR A 200 13.42 27.99 7.24
CA TYR A 200 13.36 27.51 5.89
C TYR A 200 13.09 25.99 5.85
N ASN A 201 12.07 25.56 5.10
CA ASN A 201 11.76 24.15 4.85
C ASN A 201 12.41 23.61 3.54
N PRO A 202 13.45 22.74 3.62
CA PRO A 202 14.14 22.17 2.46
C PRO A 202 13.24 21.47 1.42
N CYS A 203 12.07 20.99 1.86
CA CYS A 203 11.15 20.18 1.07
C CYS A 203 10.01 20.97 0.42
N MET A 204 9.91 22.28 0.63
CA MET A 204 8.80 23.11 0.14
C MET A 204 9.29 24.08 -0.94
N PHE A 205 8.44 24.29 -1.95
CA PHE A 205 8.60 25.32 -2.99
C PHE A 205 7.89 26.61 -2.57
N ASP A 206 8.46 27.77 -2.93
CA ASP A 206 7.99 29.11 -2.52
C ASP A 206 6.66 29.54 -3.17
N ASP A 207 6.23 28.85 -4.22
CA ASP A 207 5.31 29.43 -5.19
C ASP A 207 3.99 28.63 -5.28
N GLY A 208 3.04 28.93 -4.40
CA GLY A 208 1.60 28.83 -4.72
C GLY A 208 0.92 27.45 -4.78
N PHE A 209 1.62 26.34 -4.47
CA PHE A 209 0.98 25.02 -4.27
C PHE A 209 0.55 24.75 -2.82
N THR A 210 0.49 25.79 -1.99
CA THR A 210 -0.02 25.72 -0.62
C THR A 210 -1.47 26.20 -0.59
N THR A 211 -2.37 25.28 -0.24
CA THR A 211 -3.71 25.60 0.23
C THR A 211 -3.64 26.66 1.34
N ALA A 212 -4.56 27.62 1.24
CA ALA A 212 -4.74 28.90 1.93
C ALA A 212 -4.48 29.06 3.45
N ASP A 213 -3.97 28.08 4.18
CA ASP A 213 -3.69 28.24 5.61
C ASP A 213 -2.21 27.97 5.90
N ASP A 214 -1.62 28.93 6.61
CA ASP A 214 -0.30 28.96 7.23
C ASP A 214 0.74 29.84 6.54
N SER A 215 1.10 30.90 7.26
CA SER A 215 2.25 31.78 7.10
C SER A 215 3.54 30.97 6.91
N ALA A 216 3.88 30.71 5.65
CA ALA A 216 5.07 29.96 5.26
C ALA A 216 6.33 30.78 5.50
N ALA A 217 7.30 30.17 6.17
CA ALA A 217 8.65 30.69 6.28
C ALA A 217 9.35 30.62 4.89
N PRO A 218 10.23 31.59 4.53
CA PRO A 218 10.79 31.69 3.17
C PRO A 218 11.47 30.40 2.72
N SER A 219 11.16 29.92 1.51
CA SER A 219 11.47 28.57 1.01
C SER A 219 12.42 28.47 -0.20
N LYS A 220 13.68 28.08 0.03
CA LYS A 220 14.74 27.80 -0.97
C LYS A 220 14.88 26.29 -1.35
N PRO A 221 13.89 25.63 -1.99
CA PRO A 221 13.80 24.16 -2.17
C PRO A 221 15.14 23.50 -2.50
N ASP A 222 15.56 22.52 -1.67
CA ASP A 222 16.77 21.73 -1.87
C ASP A 222 16.47 20.24 -1.63
N GLY A 223 16.46 19.47 -2.71
CA GLY A 223 16.14 18.04 -2.65
C GLY A 223 17.12 17.23 -1.79
N ARG A 224 18.40 17.61 -1.72
CA ARG A 224 19.39 16.90 -0.90
C ARG A 224 19.15 17.16 0.59
N GLU A 225 18.94 18.42 0.96
CA GLU A 225 18.62 18.76 2.35
C GLU A 225 17.25 18.19 2.76
N CYS A 226 16.29 18.12 1.82
CA CYS A 226 14.99 17.52 2.07
C CYS A 226 15.10 16.02 2.35
N MET A 227 15.87 15.30 1.53
CA MET A 227 16.12 13.87 1.76
C MET A 227 16.86 13.62 3.07
N ALA A 228 17.81 14.47 3.45
CA ALA A 228 18.48 14.39 4.75
C ALA A 228 17.50 14.63 5.92
N LEU A 229 16.58 15.59 5.79
CA LEU A 229 15.53 15.83 6.78
C LEU A 229 14.61 14.60 6.94
N ILE A 230 14.11 14.06 5.83
CA ILE A 230 13.25 12.87 5.85
C ILE A 230 14.00 11.68 6.45
N GLN A 231 15.27 11.47 6.08
CA GLN A 231 16.09 10.41 6.65
C GLN A 231 16.24 10.57 8.18
N SER A 232 16.49 11.78 8.68
CA SER A 232 16.60 12.03 10.12
C SER A 232 15.30 11.72 10.88
N ILE A 233 14.14 11.98 10.27
CA ILE A 233 12.83 11.64 10.83
C ILE A 233 12.67 10.12 10.93
N VAL A 234 13.02 9.40 9.85
CA VAL A 234 12.97 7.94 9.80
C VAL A 234 13.93 7.32 10.81
N ASP A 235 15.16 7.80 10.90
CA ASP A 235 16.19 7.31 11.82
C ASP A 235 15.77 7.53 13.28
N THR A 236 15.20 8.69 13.58
CA THR A 236 14.66 8.99 14.92
C THR A 236 13.53 8.01 15.30
N ALA A 237 12.62 7.73 14.35
CA ALA A 237 11.55 6.75 14.54
C ALA A 237 12.07 5.30 14.68
N ASN A 238 13.28 5.03 14.20
CA ASN A 238 13.95 3.74 14.26
C ASN A 238 14.96 3.59 15.41
N SER A 239 15.04 4.58 16.31
CA SER A 239 16.01 4.62 17.41
C SER A 239 15.94 3.42 18.37
N ASN A 240 14.82 2.69 18.40
CA ASN A 240 14.64 1.50 19.24
C ASN A 240 14.97 0.17 18.53
N CYS A 241 15.48 0.21 17.29
CA CYS A 241 15.91 -1.01 16.62
C CYS A 241 17.15 -1.61 17.31
N THR A 242 17.08 -2.89 17.67
CA THR A 242 18.23 -3.60 18.25
C THR A 242 19.19 -4.09 17.16
N ASN A 243 20.50 -4.08 17.45
CA ASN A 243 21.56 -4.37 16.47
C ASN A 243 21.47 -5.75 15.79
N ASP A 244 20.77 -6.71 16.39
CA ASP A 244 20.64 -8.08 15.87
C ASP A 244 19.43 -8.26 14.93
N MET A 245 18.60 -7.24 14.76
CA MET A 245 17.38 -7.30 13.95
C MET A 245 17.49 -6.38 12.72
N HIS A 246 16.92 -6.82 11.60
CA HIS A 246 16.68 -5.92 10.48
C HIS A 246 15.36 -5.18 10.72
N CYS A 247 15.44 -3.90 11.11
CA CYS A 247 14.24 -3.05 11.22
C CYS A 247 14.10 -2.12 10.03
N VAL A 248 12.86 -1.70 9.77
CA VAL A 248 12.56 -0.77 8.67
C VAL A 248 11.94 0.54 9.12
N LEU A 249 10.64 0.60 9.42
CA LEU A 249 9.95 1.80 9.89
C LEU A 249 9.46 1.55 11.32
N LEU A 250 9.48 2.60 12.15
CA LEU A 250 9.04 2.56 13.55
C LEU A 250 9.76 1.48 14.39
N SER A 251 11.02 1.18 14.08
CA SER A 251 11.79 0.08 14.70
C SER A 251 11.15 -1.31 14.56
N HIS A 252 10.22 -1.50 13.61
CA HIS A 252 9.59 -2.80 13.40
C HIS A 252 10.58 -3.79 12.80
N ALA A 253 10.80 -4.90 13.50
CA ALA A 253 11.72 -5.94 13.07
C ALA A 253 11.08 -6.88 12.05
N GLN A 254 11.79 -7.17 10.97
CA GLN A 254 11.32 -8.04 9.89
C GLN A 254 12.47 -8.81 9.22
N PRO A 255 12.18 -9.90 8.49
CA PRO A 255 13.18 -10.53 7.62
C PRO A 255 13.78 -9.53 6.62
N ARG A 256 15.01 -9.76 6.18
CA ARG A 256 15.58 -8.94 5.10
C ARG A 256 14.76 -9.15 3.83
N PRO A 257 14.25 -8.07 3.20
CA PRO A 257 13.52 -8.20 1.96
C PRO A 257 14.42 -8.80 0.89
N SER A 258 13.85 -9.65 0.04
CA SER A 258 14.57 -10.29 -1.04
C SER A 258 13.81 -10.13 -2.35
N GLY A 259 14.51 -9.69 -3.39
CA GLY A 259 13.93 -9.50 -4.71
C GLY A 259 13.22 -8.16 -4.89
N PRO A 260 12.55 -8.00 -6.03
CA PRO A 260 11.91 -6.75 -6.42
C PRO A 260 10.49 -6.62 -5.85
N PHE A 261 9.97 -5.39 -5.92
CA PHE A 261 8.68 -4.99 -5.39
C PHE A 261 7.88 -4.20 -6.42
N TYR A 262 6.57 -4.39 -6.45
CA TYR A 262 5.65 -3.44 -7.05
C TYR A 262 5.50 -2.23 -6.14
N ALA A 263 5.65 -1.04 -6.72
CA ALA A 263 5.44 0.23 -6.05
C ALA A 263 4.07 0.80 -6.45
N LEU A 264 3.14 0.92 -5.50
CA LEU A 264 1.74 1.27 -5.78
C LEU A 264 1.38 2.70 -5.33
N ASN A 265 0.21 3.16 -5.80
CA ASN A 265 -0.42 4.43 -5.43
C ASN A 265 0.52 5.64 -5.51
N GLU A 266 0.80 6.30 -4.40
CA GLU A 266 1.61 7.53 -4.36
C GLU A 266 3.04 7.30 -4.86
N LEU A 267 3.60 6.08 -4.72
CA LEU A 267 4.91 5.75 -5.29
C LEU A 267 4.87 5.77 -6.82
N TYR A 268 3.84 5.17 -7.43
CA TYR A 268 3.65 5.20 -8.87
C TYR A 268 3.43 6.63 -9.38
N GLN A 269 2.61 7.42 -8.67
CA GLN A 269 2.35 8.81 -9.03
C GLN A 269 3.64 9.66 -8.95
N ALA A 270 4.42 9.51 -7.88
CA ALA A 270 5.69 10.21 -7.72
C ALA A 270 6.71 9.82 -8.80
N ALA A 271 6.84 8.52 -9.11
CA ALA A 271 7.72 8.04 -10.18
C ALA A 271 7.29 8.56 -11.56
N SER A 272 5.99 8.54 -11.85
CA SER A 272 5.42 9.06 -13.10
C SER A 272 5.63 10.57 -13.23
N PHE A 273 5.43 11.33 -12.15
CA PHE A 273 5.72 12.76 -12.10
C PHE A 273 7.21 13.07 -12.30
N ALA A 274 8.10 12.32 -11.66
CA ALA A 274 9.53 12.46 -11.86
C ALA A 274 9.91 12.17 -13.32
N HIS A 275 9.34 11.12 -13.92
CA HIS A 275 9.59 10.75 -15.30
C HIS A 275 9.12 11.82 -16.29
N SER A 276 7.92 12.38 -16.11
CA SER A 276 7.41 13.45 -16.96
C SER A 276 8.22 14.75 -16.83
N THR A 277 8.65 15.08 -15.61
CA THR A 277 9.49 16.25 -15.34
C THR A 277 10.88 16.09 -15.97
N LEU A 278 11.50 14.92 -15.85
CA LEU A 278 12.83 14.67 -16.41
C LEU A 278 12.80 14.57 -17.94
N SER A 279 11.79 13.94 -18.53
CA SER A 279 11.64 13.85 -20.00
C SER A 279 11.31 15.17 -20.67
N SER A 280 10.67 16.11 -19.98
CA SER A 280 10.45 17.48 -20.46
C SER A 280 11.65 18.41 -20.21
N SER A 281 12.61 17.98 -19.40
CA SER A 281 13.85 18.72 -19.15
C SER A 281 14.94 18.35 -20.17
N SER A 282 15.88 19.27 -20.42
CA SER A 282 17.09 18.98 -21.21
C SER A 282 18.10 18.09 -20.48
N VAL A 283 17.80 17.68 -19.24
CA VAL A 283 18.63 16.81 -18.41
C VAL A 283 18.28 15.36 -18.74
N ARG A 284 19.17 14.68 -19.46
CA ARG A 284 19.03 13.24 -19.70
C ARG A 284 19.30 12.49 -18.40
N PHE A 285 18.27 11.86 -17.86
CA PHE A 285 18.37 10.92 -16.76
C PHE A 285 17.91 9.56 -17.26
N ASP A 286 18.81 8.58 -17.30
CA ASP A 286 18.46 7.20 -17.58
C ASP A 286 17.82 6.62 -16.33
N PHE A 287 16.48 6.54 -16.32
CA PHE A 287 15.79 5.71 -15.34
C PHE A 287 16.29 4.27 -15.51
N PRO A 288 16.51 3.52 -14.42
CA PRO A 288 16.70 2.08 -14.53
C PRO A 288 15.43 1.50 -15.13
N THR A 289 15.45 1.32 -16.45
CA THR A 289 14.44 0.58 -17.16
C THR A 289 14.73 -0.87 -16.82
N PRO A 290 13.76 -1.67 -16.34
CA PRO A 290 13.99 -3.08 -16.14
C PRO A 290 14.57 -3.62 -17.43
N SER A 291 15.72 -4.29 -17.34
CA SER A 291 16.34 -4.84 -18.53
C SER A 291 15.34 -5.77 -19.20
N ARG A 292 15.41 -5.89 -20.52
CA ARG A 292 14.54 -6.82 -21.25
C ARG A 292 14.64 -8.26 -20.70
N TYR A 293 15.80 -8.61 -20.14
CA TYR A 293 16.06 -9.84 -19.40
C TYR A 293 15.29 -9.98 -18.07
N GLU A 294 15.00 -8.88 -17.38
CA GLU A 294 14.20 -8.84 -16.15
C GLU A 294 12.69 -8.87 -16.43
N MET A 295 12.26 -8.47 -17.63
CA MET A 295 10.86 -8.51 -18.07
C MET A 295 10.49 -9.83 -18.78
N GLU A 296 11.45 -10.52 -19.39
CA GLU A 296 11.24 -11.74 -20.17
C GLU A 296 11.63 -13.04 -19.42
N GLN A 297 11.94 -12.98 -18.11
CA GLN A 297 12.13 -14.14 -17.23
C GLN A 297 11.02 -14.28 -16.20
#